data_AF-A0A1L1PQA1-F1
#
_entry.id   AF-A0A1L1PQA1-F1
#
_cell.length_a   1.000
_cell.length_b   1.000
_cell.length_c   1.000
_cell.angle_alpha   90.00
_cell.angle_beta   90.00
_cell.angle_gamma   90.00
#
_symmetry.space_group_name_H-M   'P 1'
#
loop_
_entity.id
_entity.type
_entity.pdbx_description
1 polymer ?
#
loop_
_entity_poly.entity_id
_entity_poly.type
_entity_poly.pdbx_seq_one_letter_code
_entity_poly.pdbx_strand_id
1 'polypeptide(L)'
;MAASIAALLDKAKVIHKLPSDYKLALVMGVSHRSVANYRDGKTLPDARVIRLICDLTGDDPAILAAEVEEQRATTDEARALWHQVAQRLQQARATNGLYIM
;
A
#
# COMPACT_ATOMS: atom_id res chain seq x y z
N MET A 1 -2.31 1.65 -13.42
CA MET A 1 -3.37 1.62 -12.40
C MET A 1 -2.71 1.29 -11.07
N ALA A 2 -2.68 2.23 -10.13
CA ALA A 2 -2.22 1.94 -8.77
C ALA A 2 -3.14 0.87 -8.17
N ALA A 3 -2.57 -0.20 -7.62
CA ALA A 3 -3.35 -1.21 -6.93
C ALA A 3 -4.02 -0.54 -5.73
N SER A 4 -5.36 -0.54 -5.67
CA SER A 4 -6.06 0.00 -4.50
C SER A 4 -5.62 -0.78 -3.25
N ILE A 5 -5.70 -0.13 -2.08
CA ILE A 5 -5.37 -0.78 -0.80
C ILE A 5 -6.15 -2.10 -0.64
N ALA A 6 -7.41 -2.14 -1.10
CA ALA A 6 -8.20 -3.37 -1.13
C ALA A 6 -7.55 -4.50 -1.96
N ALA A 7 -7.04 -4.19 -3.15
CA ALA A 7 -6.35 -5.16 -4.00
C ALA A 7 -5.06 -5.68 -3.35
N LEU A 8 -4.32 -4.83 -2.63
CA LEU A 8 -3.14 -5.26 -1.87
C LEU A 8 -3.50 -6.16 -0.68
N LEU A 9 -4.60 -5.86 0.02
CA LEU A 9 -5.11 -6.74 1.09
C LEU A 9 -5.56 -8.10 0.54
N ASP A 10 -6.18 -8.13 -0.63
CA ASP A 10 -6.54 -9.39 -1.31
C ASP A 10 -5.32 -10.17 -1.78
N LYS A 11 -4.32 -9.48 -2.35
CA LYS A 11 -3.02 -10.07 -2.70
C LYS A 11 -2.37 -10.71 -1.47
N ALA A 12 -2.35 -10.02 -0.34
CA ALA A 12 -1.81 -10.56 0.92
C ALA A 12 -2.55 -11.83 1.36
N LYS A 13 -3.88 -11.86 1.25
CA LYS A 13 -4.68 -13.06 1.56
C LYS A 13 -4.35 -14.23 0.65
N VAL A 14 -4.19 -13.98 -0.64
CA VAL A 14 -3.86 -15.02 -1.62
C VAL A 14 -2.47 -15.61 -1.34
N ILE A 15 -1.46 -14.76 -1.10
CA ILE A 15 -0.08 -15.19 -0.81
C ILE A 15 -0.02 -16.05 0.46
N HIS A 16 -0.68 -15.61 1.53
CA HIS A 16 -0.63 -16.26 2.85
C HIS A 16 -1.77 -17.26 3.09
N LYS A 17 -2.58 -17.56 2.06
CA LYS A 17 -3.73 -18.48 2.09
C LYS A 17 -4.70 -18.19 3.25
N LEU A 18 -4.97 -16.91 3.50
CA LEU A 18 -5.82 -16.48 4.61
C LEU A 18 -7.30 -16.54 4.21
N PRO A 19 -8.15 -17.27 4.95
CA PRO A 19 -9.54 -17.52 4.55
C PRO A 19 -10.46 -16.31 4.79
N SER A 20 -10.03 -15.30 5.55
CA SER A 20 -10.87 -14.16 5.91
C SER A 20 -10.05 -12.90 6.23
N ASP A 21 -10.71 -11.75 6.13
CA ASP A 21 -10.15 -10.46 6.53
C ASP A 21 -9.87 -10.41 8.04
N TYR A 22 -10.63 -11.18 8.83
CA TYR A 22 -10.36 -11.35 10.25
C TYR A 22 -9.00 -12.01 10.50
N LYS A 23 -8.68 -13.08 9.76
CA LYS A 23 -7.35 -13.72 9.87
C LYS A 23 -6.24 -12.79 9.39
N LEU A 24 -6.47 -12.02 8.32
CA LEU A 24 -5.54 -10.98 7.88
C LEU A 24 -5.30 -9.93 8.97
N ALA A 25 -6.37 -9.44 9.61
CA ALA A 25 -6.27 -8.47 10.69
C ALA A 25 -5.43 -8.98 11.87
N LEU A 26 -5.59 -10.27 12.23
CA LEU A 26 -4.78 -10.92 13.27
C LEU A 26 -3.30 -11.00 12.88
N VAL A 27 -2.99 -11.39 11.63
CA VAL A 27 -1.61 -11.44 11.13
C VAL A 27 -0.96 -10.06 11.13
N MET A 28 -1.71 -9.02 10.75
CA MET A 28 -1.23 -7.64 10.74
C MET A 28 -1.22 -6.98 12.13
N GLY A 29 -1.80 -7.61 13.16
CA GLY A 29 -1.96 -7.00 14.48
C GLY A 29 -2.79 -5.72 14.45
N VAL A 30 -3.85 -5.68 13.62
CA VAL A 30 -4.79 -4.55 13.53
C VAL A 30 -6.21 -5.01 13.82
N SER A 31 -7.11 -4.06 14.10
CA SER A 31 -8.51 -4.41 14.28
C SER A 31 -9.16 -4.84 12.95
N HIS A 32 -10.08 -5.81 13.00
CA HIS A 32 -10.86 -6.21 11.81
C HIS A 32 -11.61 -5.02 11.19
N ARG A 33 -12.09 -4.10 12.03
CA ARG A 33 -12.75 -2.86 11.58
C ARG A 33 -11.79 -1.95 10.80
N SER A 34 -10.52 -1.87 11.21
CA SER A 34 -9.50 -1.11 10.48
C SER A 34 -9.33 -1.67 9.07
N VAL A 35 -9.22 -3.00 8.94
CA VAL A 35 -9.13 -3.67 7.62
C VAL A 35 -10.34 -3.35 6.76
N ALA A 36 -11.56 -3.47 7.30
CA ALA A 36 -12.78 -3.12 6.58
C ALA A 36 -12.81 -1.64 6.14
N ASN A 37 -12.41 -0.71 7.02
CA ASN A 37 -12.33 0.72 6.69
C ASN A 37 -11.31 1.01 5.57
N TYR A 38 -10.18 0.30 5.55
CA TYR A 38 -9.18 0.42 4.49
C TYR A 38 -9.73 -0.07 3.15
N ARG A 39 -10.50 -1.17 3.15
CA ARG A 39 -11.15 -1.71 1.94
C ARG A 39 -12.19 -0.74 1.37
N ASP A 40 -12.97 -0.14 2.26
CA ASP A 40 -14.01 0.82 1.89
C ASP A 40 -13.45 2.21 1.54
N GLY A 41 -12.15 2.44 1.70
CA GLY A 41 -11.53 3.76 1.52
C GLY A 41 -11.93 4.81 2.56
N LYS A 42 -12.62 4.41 3.63
CA LYS A 42 -13.05 5.32 4.72
C LYS A 42 -11.88 5.87 5.52
N THR A 43 -10.79 5.12 5.58
CA THR A 43 -9.56 5.52 6.26
C THR A 43 -8.40 5.04 5.42
N LEU A 44 -7.34 5.85 5.36
CA LEU A 44 -6.09 5.45 4.72
C LEU A 44 -5.15 4.86 5.77
N PRO A 45 -4.40 3.79 5.43
CA PRO A 45 -3.44 3.17 6.33
C PRO A 45 -2.33 4.16 6.71
N ASP A 46 -1.80 4.00 7.91
CA ASP A 46 -0.62 4.74 8.38
C ASP A 46 0.67 4.05 7.90
N ALA A 47 1.82 4.67 8.16
CA ALA A 47 3.13 4.13 7.78
C ALA A 47 3.38 2.71 8.32
N ARG A 48 2.88 2.38 9.52
CA ARG A 48 3.02 1.05 10.12
C ARG A 48 2.22 0.01 9.35
N VAL A 49 0.97 0.31 9.01
CA VAL A 49 0.09 -0.59 8.25
C VAL A 49 0.57 -0.74 6.82
N ILE A 50 1.03 0.35 6.18
CA ILE A 50 1.67 0.32 4.86
C ILE A 50 2.84 -0.64 4.86
N ARG A 51 3.72 -0.55 5.87
CA ARG A 51 4.86 -1.46 6.00
C ARG A 51 4.42 -2.92 6.12
N LEU A 52 3.42 -3.20 6.95
CA LEU A 52 2.88 -4.56 7.13
C LEU A 52 2.27 -5.13 5.85
N ILE A 53 1.51 -4.32 5.09
CA ILE A 53 0.95 -4.74 3.81
C ILE A 53 2.09 -5.11 2.85
N CYS A 54 3.10 -4.25 2.73
CA CYS A 54 4.26 -4.49 1.87
C CYS A 54 5.09 -5.70 2.29
N ASP A 55 5.28 -5.93 3.58
CA ASP A 55 5.97 -7.14 4.08
C ASP A 55 5.18 -8.42 3.72
N LEU A 56 3.84 -8.36 3.66
CA LEU A 56 3.01 -9.50 3.25
C LEU A 56 2.94 -9.69 1.73
N THR A 57 3.02 -8.62 0.94
CA THR A 57 2.83 -8.65 -0.52
C THR A 57 4.12 -8.61 -1.33
N GLY A 58 5.24 -8.26 -0.71
CA GLY A 58 6.54 -8.02 -1.37
C GLY A 58 6.57 -6.72 -2.19
N ASP A 59 5.64 -5.80 -1.97
CA ASP A 59 5.62 -4.50 -2.64
C ASP A 59 6.52 -3.49 -1.93
N ASP A 60 6.86 -2.39 -2.59
CA ASP A 60 7.75 -1.37 -2.04
C ASP A 60 6.96 -0.41 -1.11
N PRO A 61 7.31 -0.32 0.19
CA PRO A 61 6.61 0.53 1.14
C PRO A 61 6.77 2.03 0.84
N ALA A 62 7.86 2.47 0.20
CA ALA A 62 8.05 3.87 -0.14
C ALA A 62 7.10 4.31 -1.27
N ILE A 63 6.91 3.44 -2.27
CA ILE A 63 5.96 3.69 -3.36
C ILE A 63 4.54 3.74 -2.81
N LEU A 64 4.14 2.75 -2.00
CA LEU A 64 2.81 2.71 -1.41
C LEU A 64 2.55 3.90 -0.48
N ALA A 65 3.55 4.32 0.30
CA ALA A 65 3.44 5.52 1.14
C ALA A 65 3.20 6.79 0.32
N ALA A 66 3.93 6.98 -0.79
CA ALA A 66 3.73 8.15 -1.65
C ALA A 66 2.32 8.16 -2.27
N GLU A 67 1.82 7.00 -2.73
CA GLU A 67 0.47 6.87 -3.28
C GLU A 67 -0.63 7.12 -2.22
N VAL A 68 -0.40 6.71 -0.97
CA VAL A 68 -1.33 6.97 0.14
C VAL A 68 -1.33 8.45 0.53
N GLU A 69 -0.17 9.11 0.57
CA GLU A 69 -0.08 10.54 0.84
C GLU A 69 -0.68 11.39 -0.30
N GLU A 70 -0.56 10.93 -1.56
CA GLU A 70 -1.28 11.53 -2.69
C GLU A 70 -2.80 11.49 -2.49
N GLN A 71 -3.34 10.35 -2.04
CA GLN A 71 -4.77 10.21 -1.73
C GLN A 71 -5.19 11.03 -0.51
N ARG A 72 -4.31 11.18 0.47
CA ARG A 72 -4.56 11.96 1.69
C ARG A 72 -4.52 13.47 1.43
N ALA A 73 -3.79 13.91 0.41
CA ALA A 73 -3.59 15.33 0.10
C ALA A 73 -4.90 16.05 -0.25
N THR A 74 -5.17 17.12 0.49
CA THR A 74 -6.35 17.97 0.32
C THR A 74 -6.15 19.08 -0.71
N THR A 75 -4.90 19.48 -0.98
CA THR A 75 -4.58 20.49 -1.98
C THR A 75 -4.03 19.85 -3.25
N ASP A 76 -4.26 20.52 -4.39
CA ASP A 76 -3.82 20.03 -5.68
C ASP A 76 -2.29 20.07 -5.81
N GLU A 77 -1.62 21.05 -5.18
CA GLU A 77 -0.16 21.14 -5.16
C GLU A 77 0.46 19.97 -4.40
N ALA A 78 -0.09 19.63 -3.24
CA ALA A 78 0.37 18.50 -2.44
C ALA A 78 0.14 17.17 -3.16
N ARG A 79 -1.03 17.01 -3.82
CA ARG A 79 -1.31 15.82 -4.63
C ARG A 79 -0.32 15.68 -5.79
N ALA A 80 -0.07 16.76 -6.53
CA ALA A 80 0.89 16.76 -7.62
C ALA A 80 2.32 16.43 -7.15
N LEU A 81 2.74 16.95 -6.00
CA LEU A 81 4.03 16.63 -5.39
C LEU A 81 4.16 15.12 -5.10
N TRP A 82 3.18 14.55 -4.40
CA TRP A 82 3.22 13.13 -4.04
C TRP A 82 3.12 12.21 -5.27
N HIS A 83 2.34 12.61 -6.27
CA HIS A 83 2.28 11.91 -7.55
C HIS A 83 3.68 11.86 -8.23
N GLN A 84 4.39 12.99 -8.27
CA GLN A 84 5.75 13.05 -8.81
C GLN A 84 6.73 12.19 -8.00
N VAL A 85 6.60 12.17 -6.67
CA VAL A 85 7.41 11.32 -5.79
C VAL A 85 7.18 9.84 -6.13
N ALA A 86 5.92 9.40 -6.22
CA ALA A 86 5.57 8.03 -6.57
C ALA A 86 6.15 7.64 -7.95
N GLN A 87 6.02 8.50 -8.96
CA GLN A 87 6.58 8.27 -10.29
C GLN A 87 8.11 8.11 -10.27
N ARG A 88 8.82 8.97 -9.54
CA ARG A 88 10.28 8.89 -9.41
C ARG A 88 10.73 7.60 -8.73
N LEU A 89 10.02 7.17 -7.69
CA LEU A 89 10.32 5.92 -6.98
C LEU A 89 10.07 4.70 -7.88
N GLN A 90 8.98 4.69 -8.65
CA GLN A 90 8.69 3.62 -9.61
C GLN A 90 9.77 3.54 -10.72
N GLN A 91 10.22 4.69 -11.24
CA GLN A 91 11.31 4.75 -12.22
C GLN A 91 12.62 4.23 -11.62
N ALA A 92 12.99 4.66 -10.42
CA ALA A 92 14.20 4.21 -9.74
C ALA A 92 14.21 2.69 -9.53
N ARG A 93 13.07 2.10 -9.15
CA ARG A 93 12.91 0.64 -9.03
C ARG A 93 13.16 -0.08 -10.36
N ALA A 94 12.64 0.46 -11.46
CA ALA A 94 12.84 -0.11 -12.79
C ALA A 94 14.31 -0.05 -13.24
N THR A 95 14.98 1.07 -12.99
CA THR A 95 16.41 1.24 -13.32
C THR A 95 17.30 0.31 -12.48
N ASN A 96 17.03 0.17 -11.19
CA ASN A 96 17.82 -0.70 -10.32
C ASN A 96 17.71 -2.19 -10.70
N GLY A 97 16.57 -2.61 -11.26
CA GLY A 97 16.41 -3.95 -11.82
C GLY A 97 17.20 -4.21 -13.11
N LEU A 98 17.56 -3.15 -13.85
CA LEU A 98 18.31 -3.24 -15.11
C LEU A 98 19.83 -3.35 -14.92
N TYR A 99 20.35 -2.95 -13.75
CA TYR A 99 21.80 -2.92 -13.47
C TYR A 99 22.31 -4.17 -12.73
N ILE A 100 21.42 -5.08 -12.33
CA ILE A 100 21.72 -6.31 -11.58
C ILE A 100 21.50 -7.60 -12.40
N MET A 101 21.37 -7.49 -13.73
CA MET A 101 21.33 -8.60 -14.69
C MET A 101 22.54 -8.53 -15.62
#